data_AF-A0A7S3XPU1-F1
#
_entry.id   AF-A0A7S3XPU1-F1
#
_cell.length_a   1.000
_cell.length_b   1.000
_cell.length_c   1.000
_cell.angle_alpha   90.00
_cell.angle_beta   90.00
_cell.angle_gamma   90.00
#
_symmetry.space_group_name_H-M   'P 1'
#
loop_
_entity.id
_entity.type
_entity.pdbx_description
1 polymer ?
#
loop_
_entity_poly.entity_id
_entity_poly.type
_entity_poly.pdbx_seq_one_letter_code
_entity_poly.pdbx_strand_id
1 'polypeptide(L)'
;RETALLTPQLEVKAVGLACTDAFGQANSAFAVSLYPNGTLQDIYTFPERDNEETKDKLRRFLLDSKPDVIVVNTSGGMRSRQMGRMMYRYLQEAIQLNKENEYYNDEEDRWECKILHQRDDVALVYAASVRGRQEFPEQPELVRQAVSLARGAQGPLQEVCAAWGAMDERGRC
;
A
#
# COMPACT_ATOMS: atom_id res chain seq x y z
N ARG A 1 -28.68 4.33 -16.46
CA ARG A 1 -28.54 5.51 -15.59
C ARG A 1 -27.72 5.07 -14.39
N GLU A 2 -26.40 5.18 -14.49
CA GLU A 2 -25.48 4.86 -13.39
C GLU A 2 -25.45 6.03 -12.42
N THR A 3 -26.03 5.85 -11.24
CA THR A 3 -25.67 6.64 -10.06
C THR A 3 -24.29 6.19 -9.63
N ALA A 4 -23.25 6.85 -10.12
CA ALA A 4 -21.95 6.81 -9.46
C ALA A 4 -22.15 7.38 -8.05
N LEU A 5 -22.18 6.49 -7.06
CA LEU A 5 -22.11 6.88 -5.66
C LEU A 5 -20.74 7.54 -5.46
N LEU A 6 -20.70 8.86 -5.58
CA LEU A 6 -19.57 9.71 -5.21
C LEU A 6 -19.45 9.65 -3.68
N THR A 7 -18.97 8.53 -3.15
CA THR A 7 -18.34 8.57 -1.82
C THR A 7 -17.13 9.50 -1.93
N PRO A 8 -16.98 10.49 -1.05
CA PRO A 8 -15.78 11.30 -1.02
C PRO A 8 -14.60 10.37 -0.69
N GLN A 9 -13.80 10.04 -1.71
CA GLN A 9 -12.49 9.46 -1.48
C GLN A 9 -11.67 10.56 -0.80
N LEU A 10 -11.08 10.24 0.35
CA LEU A 10 -10.14 11.17 0.95
C LEU A 10 -9.01 11.37 -0.05
N GLU A 11 -8.59 12.61 -0.28
CA GLU A 11 -7.45 12.93 -1.15
C GLU A 11 -6.14 12.54 -0.48
N VAL A 12 -5.97 11.24 -0.23
CA VAL A 12 -4.89 10.64 0.53
C VAL A 12 -4.05 9.80 -0.43
N LYS A 13 -2.77 10.13 -0.55
CA LYS A 13 -1.77 9.30 -1.22
C LYS A 13 -1.40 8.16 -0.27
N ALA A 14 -1.80 6.96 -0.61
CA ALA A 14 -1.62 5.80 0.24
C ALA A 14 -0.62 4.83 -0.37
N VAL A 15 0.22 4.24 0.48
CA VAL A 15 1.02 3.07 0.15
C VAL A 15 0.55 1.89 0.98
N GLY A 16 0.20 0.79 0.31
CA GLY A 16 -0.10 -0.48 0.96
C GLY A 16 1.14 -1.36 0.99
N LEU A 17 1.48 -1.91 2.15
CA LEU A 17 2.60 -2.81 2.36
C LEU A 17 2.06 -4.17 2.82
N ALA A 18 2.11 -5.15 1.92
CA ALA A 18 1.69 -6.51 2.22
C ALA A 18 2.90 -7.44 2.28
N CYS A 19 3.01 -8.22 3.35
CA CYS A 19 4.02 -9.26 3.48
C CYS A 19 3.46 -10.52 4.14
N THR A 20 4.02 -11.67 3.80
CA THR A 20 3.69 -12.96 4.43
C THR A 20 4.71 -13.32 5.51
N ASP A 21 4.41 -14.30 6.35
CA ASP A 21 5.35 -14.82 7.35
C ASP A 21 6.35 -15.85 6.77
N ALA A 22 6.26 -16.16 5.47
CA ALA A 22 7.14 -17.05 4.74
C ALA A 22 8.57 -16.47 4.62
N PHE A 23 9.31 -16.58 5.72
CA PHE A 23 10.68 -16.08 5.86
C PHE A 23 11.58 -16.70 4.79
N GLY A 24 12.32 -15.85 4.08
CA GLY A 24 13.33 -16.28 3.11
C GLY A 24 12.81 -16.74 1.74
N GLN A 25 11.51 -16.55 1.44
CA GLN A 25 11.01 -16.71 0.06
C GLN A 25 11.15 -15.41 -0.73
N ALA A 26 11.59 -15.49 -1.98
CA ALA A 26 11.44 -14.41 -2.96
C ALA A 26 9.98 -13.94 -3.02
N ASN A 27 9.77 -12.66 -3.34
CA ASN A 27 8.42 -12.10 -3.56
C ASN A 27 7.47 -12.22 -2.36
N SER A 28 8.02 -12.21 -1.16
CA SER A 28 7.25 -12.38 0.07
C SER A 28 6.82 -11.05 0.71
N ALA A 29 7.18 -9.91 0.11
CA ALA A 29 6.70 -8.59 0.49
C ALA A 29 6.63 -7.63 -0.71
N PHE A 30 5.59 -6.81 -0.76
CA PHE A 30 5.38 -5.77 -1.77
C PHE A 30 4.85 -4.49 -1.14
N ALA A 31 5.33 -3.34 -1.63
CA ALA A 31 4.70 -2.04 -1.40
C ALA A 31 4.05 -1.57 -2.69
N VAL A 32 2.87 -0.98 -2.59
CA VAL A 32 2.09 -0.46 -3.71
C VAL A 32 1.67 0.95 -3.41
N SER A 33 2.03 1.91 -4.27
CA SER A 33 1.56 3.30 -4.18
C SER A 33 0.32 3.48 -5.03
N LEU A 34 -0.64 4.25 -4.51
CA LEU A 34 -1.83 4.66 -5.25
C LEU A 34 -1.90 6.18 -5.35
N TYR A 35 -2.40 6.66 -6.48
CA TYR A 35 -2.86 8.04 -6.61
C TYR A 35 -4.10 8.27 -5.71
N PRO A 36 -4.45 9.53 -5.38
CA PRO A 36 -5.61 9.84 -4.53
C PRO A 36 -6.96 9.29 -5.03
N ASN A 37 -7.08 9.03 -6.34
CA ASN A 37 -8.27 8.43 -6.96
C ASN A 37 -8.31 6.88 -6.85
N GLY A 38 -7.35 6.27 -6.17
CA GLY A 38 -7.24 4.81 -5.99
C GLY A 38 -6.69 4.03 -7.19
N THR A 39 -6.12 4.72 -8.18
CA THR A 39 -5.42 4.09 -9.31
C THR A 39 -3.99 3.73 -8.93
N LEU A 40 -3.51 2.60 -9.47
CA LEU A 40 -2.16 2.11 -9.24
C LEU A 40 -1.13 3.09 -9.79
N GLN A 41 -0.23 3.57 -8.93
CA GLN A 41 0.89 4.44 -9.33
C GLN A 41 2.14 3.61 -9.59
N ASP A 42 2.60 2.85 -8.59
CA ASP A 42 3.83 2.06 -8.70
C ASP A 42 3.84 0.85 -7.74
N ILE A 43 4.70 -0.13 -8.04
CA ILE A 43 4.88 -1.35 -7.26
C ILE A 43 6.36 -1.51 -6.93
N TYR A 44 6.67 -1.59 -5.63
CA TYR A 44 8.00 -1.94 -5.14
C TYR A 44 8.03 -3.38 -4.60
N THR A 45 8.90 -4.21 -5.17
CA THR A 45 9.16 -5.57 -4.71
C THR A 45 10.35 -5.57 -3.75
N PHE A 46 10.17 -6.14 -2.56
CA PHE A 46 11.26 -6.26 -1.61
C PHE A 46 12.19 -7.40 -2.01
N PRO A 47 13.50 -7.16 -2.12
CA PRO A 47 14.47 -8.21 -2.39
C PRO A 47 14.63 -9.13 -1.17
N GLU A 48 15.18 -10.32 -1.37
CA GLU A 48 15.55 -11.21 -0.26
C GLU A 48 16.71 -10.66 0.58
N ARG A 49 17.58 -9.86 -0.06
CA ARG A 49 18.75 -9.24 0.57
C ARG A 49 18.77 -7.76 0.26
N ASP A 50 18.89 -6.96 1.31
CA ASP A 50 19.09 -5.52 1.18
C ASP A 50 20.52 -5.23 0.70
N ASN A 51 20.64 -4.42 -0.33
CA ASN A 51 21.88 -3.78 -0.76
C ASN A 51 21.64 -2.27 -0.97
N GLU A 52 22.69 -1.50 -1.20
CA GLU A 52 22.53 -0.04 -1.37
C GLU A 52 21.66 0.33 -2.59
N GLU A 53 21.73 -0.45 -3.67
CA GLU A 53 20.89 -0.22 -4.85
C GLU A 53 19.39 -0.39 -4.55
N THR A 54 19.02 -1.41 -3.77
CA THR A 54 17.62 -1.66 -3.38
C THR A 54 17.12 -0.60 -2.41
N LYS A 55 18.00 -0.11 -1.52
CA LYS A 55 17.70 1.03 -0.65
C LYS A 55 17.46 2.31 -1.44
N ASP A 56 18.30 2.58 -2.45
CA ASP A 56 18.10 3.71 -3.36
C ASP A 56 16.76 3.61 -4.09
N LYS A 57 16.40 2.42 -4.59
CA LYS A 57 15.12 2.20 -5.27
C LYS A 57 13.93 2.44 -4.34
N LEU A 58 13.98 1.94 -3.11
CA LEU A 58 12.92 2.19 -2.13
C LEU A 58 12.81 3.68 -1.78
N ARG A 59 13.94 4.39 -1.62
CA ARG A 59 13.93 5.84 -1.38
C ARG A 59 13.32 6.61 -2.55
N ARG A 60 13.65 6.25 -3.79
CA ARG A 60 13.03 6.84 -4.99
C ARG A 60 11.53 6.58 -5.03
N PHE A 61 11.11 5.33 -4.81
CA PHE A 61 9.70 4.97 -4.72
C PHE A 61 8.94 5.84 -3.70
N LEU A 62 9.52 6.08 -2.51
CA LEU A 62 8.92 6.93 -1.47
C LEU A 62 8.92 8.42 -1.85
N LEU A 63 9.99 8.92 -2.47
CA LEU A 63 10.11 10.30 -2.93
C LEU A 63 9.17 10.61 -4.11
N ASP A 64 8.92 9.64 -4.99
CA ASP A 64 8.04 9.80 -6.15
C ASP A 64 6.57 9.68 -5.75
N SER A 65 6.26 8.84 -4.77
CA SER A 65 4.88 8.66 -4.26
C SER A 65 4.48 9.72 -3.23
N LYS A 66 5.42 10.26 -2.44
CA LYS A 66 5.18 11.16 -1.30
C LYS A 66 3.89 10.81 -0.53
N PRO A 67 3.75 9.58 0.00
CA PRO A 67 2.51 9.14 0.64
C PRO A 67 2.22 9.95 1.90
N ASP A 68 0.93 10.15 2.17
CA ASP A 68 0.44 10.67 3.45
C ASP A 68 0.34 9.54 4.49
N VAL A 69 0.13 8.31 4.01
CA VAL A 69 -0.01 7.12 4.85
C VAL A 69 0.59 5.88 4.20
N ILE A 70 1.29 5.09 5.01
CA ILE A 70 1.71 3.73 4.68
C ILE A 70 0.95 2.77 5.58
N VAL A 71 0.19 1.86 4.98
CA VAL A 71 -0.59 0.84 5.69
C VAL A 71 0.06 -0.52 5.54
N VAL A 72 0.39 -1.15 6.65
CA VAL A 72 1.02 -2.46 6.70
C VAL A 72 0.00 -3.51 7.13
N ASN A 73 -0.05 -4.64 6.41
CA ASN A 73 -0.92 -5.76 6.77
C ASN A 73 -0.59 -6.31 8.17
N THR A 74 -1.55 -7.01 8.79
CA THR A 74 -1.33 -7.67 10.09
C THR A 74 -1.12 -9.18 9.98
N SER A 75 -1.63 -9.82 8.92
CA SER A 75 -1.53 -11.26 8.70
C SER A 75 -0.10 -11.80 8.58
N GLY A 76 0.88 -10.97 8.19
CA GLY A 76 2.30 -11.35 8.18
C GLY A 76 2.95 -11.42 9.58
N GLY A 77 2.20 -11.19 10.65
CA GLY A 77 2.62 -11.41 12.03
C GLY A 77 3.89 -10.62 12.42
N MET A 78 4.93 -11.34 12.87
CA MET A 78 6.18 -10.71 13.28
C MET A 78 6.88 -9.99 12.12
N ARG A 79 6.74 -10.51 10.89
CA ARG A 79 7.35 -9.92 9.70
C ARG A 79 6.72 -8.58 9.37
N SER A 80 5.39 -8.44 9.42
CA SER A 80 4.71 -7.15 9.24
C SER A 80 5.17 -6.08 10.22
N ARG A 81 5.45 -6.45 11.48
CA ARG A 81 6.01 -5.52 12.48
C ARG A 81 7.44 -5.12 12.13
N GLN A 82 8.26 -6.06 11.69
CA GLN A 82 9.62 -5.78 11.24
C GLN A 82 9.62 -4.88 9.99
N MET A 83 8.72 -5.13 9.03
CA MET A 83 8.62 -4.34 7.80
C MET A 83 8.15 -2.93 8.10
N GLY A 84 7.18 -2.75 9.02
CA GLY A 84 6.79 -1.42 9.48
C GLY A 84 7.95 -0.62 10.09
N ARG A 85 8.79 -1.24 10.93
CA ARG A 85 9.99 -0.60 11.48
C ARG A 85 11.06 -0.29 10.42
N MET A 86 11.22 -1.18 9.44
CA MET A 86 12.13 -0.97 8.33
C MET A 86 11.67 0.21 7.46
N MET A 87 10.40 0.20 7.06
CA MET A 87 9.78 1.26 6.28
C MET A 87 9.85 2.61 7.00
N TYR A 88 9.65 2.63 8.33
CA TYR A 88 9.82 3.85 9.11
C TYR A 88 11.22 4.46 8.95
N ARG A 89 12.28 3.64 9.00
CA ARG A 89 13.66 4.12 8.83
C ARG A 89 13.88 4.74 7.44
N TYR A 90 13.49 4.02 6.38
CA TYR A 90 13.62 4.53 5.01
C TYR A 90 12.75 5.75 4.72
N LEU A 91 11.57 5.83 5.34
CA LEU A 91 10.70 7.00 5.25
C LEU A 91 11.36 8.23 5.89
N GLN A 92 11.96 8.10 7.07
CA GLN A 92 12.67 9.21 7.71
C GLN A 92 13.86 9.68 6.87
N GLU A 93 14.62 8.75 6.27
CA GLU A 93 15.70 9.08 5.34
C GLU A 93 15.18 9.81 4.10
N ALA A 94 14.08 9.34 3.50
CA ALA A 94 13.47 9.99 2.34
C ALA A 94 12.93 11.39 2.67
N ILE A 95 12.27 11.57 3.82
CA ILE A 95 11.81 12.89 4.30
C ILE A 95 13.00 13.83 4.50
N GLN A 96 14.10 13.34 5.08
CA GLN A 96 15.29 14.15 5.29
C GLN A 96 15.94 14.58 3.97
N LEU A 97 16.07 13.65 3.00
CA LEU A 97 16.57 13.96 1.65
C LEU A 97 15.65 14.95 0.92
N ASN A 98 14.33 14.83 1.09
CA ASN A 98 13.39 15.78 0.52
C ASN A 98 13.60 17.20 1.08
N LYS A 99 13.82 17.33 2.40
CA LYS A 99 14.11 18.63 3.05
C LYS A 99 15.40 19.27 2.55
N GLU A 100 16.44 18.47 2.33
CA GLU A 100 17.73 18.95 1.82
C GLU A 100 17.63 19.45 0.38
N ASN A 101 16.79 18.81 -0.43
CA ASN A 101 16.55 19.20 -1.83
C ASN A 101 15.62 20.41 -1.95
N GLU A 102 14.66 20.57 -1.03
CA GLU A 102 13.65 21.64 -1.04
C GLU A 102 14.03 22.81 -0.10
N TYR A 103 15.24 23.36 -0.29
CA TYR A 103 15.87 24.39 0.58
C TYR A 103 15.03 25.66 0.82
N TYR A 104 13.94 25.86 0.08
CA TYR A 104 13.06 27.04 0.14
C TYR A 104 11.61 26.75 0.54
N ASN A 105 11.26 25.52 0.93
CA ASN A 105 9.89 25.23 1.34
C ASN A 105 9.59 25.80 2.73
N ASP A 106 8.48 26.53 2.83
CA ASP A 106 7.94 27.02 4.09
C ASP A 106 7.65 25.85 5.04
N GLU A 107 7.68 26.10 6.35
CA GLU A 107 7.49 25.05 7.37
C GLU A 107 6.16 24.28 7.24
N GLU A 108 5.17 24.86 6.55
CA GLU A 108 3.85 24.28 6.26
C GLU A 108 3.87 23.18 5.18
N ASP A 109 4.85 23.17 4.26
CA ASP A 109 4.93 22.20 3.15
C ASP A 109 5.81 20.98 3.46
N ARG A 110 6.12 20.76 4.75
CA ARG A 110 6.92 19.60 5.15
C ARG A 110 6.14 18.31 4.93
N TRP A 111 6.69 17.43 4.10
CA TRP A 111 6.12 16.10 3.88
C TRP A 111 6.06 15.31 5.21
N GLU A 112 4.83 15.02 5.63
CA GLU A 112 4.52 14.15 6.77
C GLU A 112 3.84 12.87 6.29
N CYS A 113 4.23 11.73 6.86
CA CYS A 113 3.65 10.44 6.52
C CYS A 113 3.50 9.57 7.77
N LYS A 114 2.31 8.97 7.95
CA LYS A 114 2.02 8.05 9.05
C LYS A 114 2.19 6.60 8.62
N ILE A 115 2.69 5.74 9.50
CA ILE A 115 2.73 4.29 9.28
C ILE A 115 1.75 3.61 10.22
N LEU A 116 0.81 2.85 9.68
CA LEU A 116 -0.26 2.17 10.42
C LEU A 116 -0.24 0.67 10.14
N HIS A 117 -0.53 -0.15 11.16
CA HIS A 117 -0.83 -1.56 10.98
C HIS A 117 -2.34 -1.75 10.92
N GLN A 118 -2.85 -2.34 9.85
CA GLN A 118 -4.29 -2.51 9.62
C GLN A 118 -4.65 -3.98 9.41
N ARG A 119 -5.80 -4.37 9.98
CA ARG A 119 -6.41 -5.67 9.70
C ARG A 119 -6.74 -5.79 8.22
N ASP A 120 -6.30 -6.89 7.64
CA ASP A 120 -6.27 -7.09 6.20
C ASP A 120 -7.28 -8.14 5.73
N ASP A 121 -8.32 -8.41 6.53
CA ASP A 121 -9.39 -9.37 6.23
C ASP A 121 -10.06 -9.05 4.87
N VAL A 122 -10.42 -7.78 4.65
CA VAL A 122 -11.00 -7.29 3.38
C VAL A 122 -10.00 -7.42 2.23
N ALA A 123 -8.73 -7.12 2.49
CA ALA A 123 -7.68 -7.16 1.48
C ALA A 123 -7.38 -8.60 1.03
N LEU A 124 -7.42 -9.56 1.95
CA LEU A 124 -7.31 -10.99 1.66
C LEU A 124 -8.48 -11.46 0.77
N VAL A 125 -9.71 -11.09 1.14
CA VAL A 125 -10.90 -11.43 0.35
C VAL A 125 -10.82 -10.84 -1.06
N TYR A 126 -10.46 -9.56 -1.19
CA TYR A 126 -10.27 -8.90 -2.47
C TYR A 126 -9.18 -9.58 -3.32
N ALA A 127 -8.02 -9.86 -2.72
CA ALA A 127 -6.88 -10.43 -3.44
C ALA A 127 -7.17 -11.81 -4.05
N ALA A 128 -8.01 -12.60 -3.38
CA ALA A 128 -8.50 -13.90 -3.83
C ALA A 128 -9.77 -13.82 -4.71
N SER A 129 -10.41 -12.65 -4.83
CA SER A 129 -11.68 -12.51 -5.55
C SER A 129 -11.54 -12.54 -7.07
N VAL A 130 -12.66 -12.85 -7.76
CA VAL A 130 -12.76 -12.68 -9.22
C VAL A 130 -12.48 -11.24 -9.63
N ARG A 131 -13.00 -10.26 -8.88
CA ARG A 131 -12.76 -8.83 -9.16
C ARG A 131 -11.27 -8.50 -9.13
N GLY A 132 -10.55 -8.89 -8.08
CA GLY A 132 -9.12 -8.63 -7.95
C GLY A 132 -8.33 -9.27 -9.10
N ARG A 133 -8.67 -10.51 -9.49
CA ARG A 133 -8.06 -11.18 -10.63
C ARG A 133 -8.35 -10.52 -11.97
N GLN A 134 -9.53 -9.95 -12.16
CA GLN A 134 -9.88 -9.22 -13.38
C GLN A 134 -9.19 -7.86 -13.44
N GLU A 135 -9.10 -7.17 -12.31
CA GLU A 135 -8.49 -5.85 -12.22
C GLU A 135 -6.97 -5.89 -12.37
N PHE A 136 -6.34 -6.93 -11.80
CA PHE A 136 -4.88 -7.13 -11.86
C PHE A 136 -4.56 -8.61 -12.19
N PRO A 137 -4.72 -9.03 -13.46
CA PRO A 137 -4.56 -10.43 -13.87
C PRO A 137 -3.11 -10.92 -13.81
N GLU A 138 -2.15 -10.05 -14.11
CA GLU A 138 -0.73 -10.38 -14.16
C GLU A 138 -0.02 -10.23 -12.80
N GLN A 139 -0.73 -9.67 -11.81
CA GLN A 139 -0.12 -9.36 -10.51
C GLN A 139 -0.32 -10.51 -9.52
N PRO A 140 0.68 -10.76 -8.65
CA PRO A 140 0.55 -11.75 -7.59
C PRO A 140 -0.51 -11.31 -6.57
N GLU A 141 -1.07 -12.29 -5.85
CA GLU A 141 -2.09 -12.06 -4.84
C GLU A 141 -1.66 -11.03 -3.78
N LEU A 142 -0.39 -11.08 -3.37
CA LEU A 142 0.15 -10.17 -2.37
C LEU A 142 0.19 -8.70 -2.84
N VAL A 143 0.37 -8.45 -4.14
CA VAL A 143 0.24 -7.09 -4.73
C VAL A 143 -1.22 -6.64 -4.69
N ARG A 144 -2.17 -7.52 -5.04
CA ARG A 144 -3.61 -7.19 -4.94
C ARG A 144 -4.03 -6.90 -3.51
N GLN A 145 -3.48 -7.62 -2.54
CA GLN A 145 -3.70 -7.35 -1.12
C GLN A 145 -3.15 -5.96 -0.74
N ALA A 146 -1.94 -5.61 -1.19
CA ALA A 146 -1.36 -4.28 -0.97
C ALA A 146 -2.21 -3.16 -1.60
N VAL A 147 -2.74 -3.36 -2.81
CA VAL A 147 -3.70 -2.42 -3.44
C VAL A 147 -4.92 -2.20 -2.55
N SER A 148 -5.56 -3.27 -2.07
CA SER A 148 -6.76 -3.18 -1.24
C SER A 148 -6.47 -2.52 0.11
N LEU A 149 -5.28 -2.74 0.70
CA LEU A 149 -4.86 -2.04 1.91
C LEU A 149 -4.75 -0.52 1.70
N ALA A 150 -4.12 -0.10 0.60
CA ALA A 150 -4.01 1.32 0.27
C ALA A 150 -5.39 1.96 0.02
N ARG A 151 -6.28 1.27 -0.72
CA ARG A 151 -7.68 1.71 -0.92
C ARG A 151 -8.47 1.77 0.37
N GLY A 152 -8.26 0.81 1.25
CA GLY A 152 -8.84 0.79 2.59
C GLY A 152 -8.44 2.00 3.42
N ALA A 153 -7.24 2.57 3.19
CA ALA A 153 -6.81 3.81 3.83
C ALA A 153 -7.52 5.05 3.26
N GLN A 154 -7.75 5.08 1.94
CA GLN A 154 -8.40 6.18 1.23
C GLN A 154 -9.92 6.22 1.47
N GLY A 155 -10.55 5.04 1.58
CA GLY A 155 -11.99 4.90 1.74
C GLY A 155 -12.37 3.55 2.35
N PRO A 156 -12.28 3.38 3.68
CA PRO A 156 -12.54 2.09 4.35
C PRO A 156 -13.92 1.52 4.02
N LEU A 157 -14.97 2.36 4.02
CA LEU A 157 -16.33 1.92 3.73
C LEU A 157 -16.49 1.47 2.28
N GLN A 158 -15.88 2.21 1.34
CA GLN A 158 -15.94 1.88 -0.08
C GLN A 158 -15.28 0.52 -0.33
N GLU A 159 -14.10 0.29 0.25
CA GLU A 159 -13.37 -0.96 0.05
C GLU A 159 -14.10 -2.16 0.65
N VAL A 160 -14.69 -1.99 1.85
CA VAL A 160 -15.56 -3.01 2.46
C VAL A 160 -16.76 -3.28 1.55
N CYS A 161 -17.55 -2.27 1.18
CA CYS A 161 -18.73 -2.46 0.34
C CYS A 161 -18.39 -3.14 -0.99
N ALA A 162 -17.25 -2.79 -1.58
CA ALA A 162 -16.82 -3.33 -2.86
C ALA A 162 -16.25 -4.76 -2.76
N ALA A 163 -15.77 -5.19 -1.59
CA ALA A 163 -15.46 -6.58 -1.31
C ALA A 163 -16.74 -7.41 -1.11
N TRP A 164 -17.74 -6.89 -0.41
CA TRP A 164 -19.01 -7.58 -0.18
C TRP A 164 -19.90 -7.65 -1.42
N GLY A 165 -19.89 -6.61 -2.27
CA GLY A 165 -20.62 -6.61 -3.54
C GLY A 165 -20.02 -7.55 -4.60
N ALA A 166 -18.80 -8.04 -4.38
CA ALA A 166 -18.14 -9.02 -5.25
C ALA A 166 -18.37 -10.48 -4.82
N MET A 167 -19.06 -10.73 -3.69
CA MET A 167 -19.40 -12.09 -3.26
C MET A 167 -20.53 -12.69 -4.09
N ASP A 168 -20.37 -13.95 -4.50
CA ASP A 168 -21.46 -14.74 -5.09
C ASP A 168 -22.58 -15.02 -4.07
N GLU A 169 -23.75 -15.49 -4.54
CA GLU A 169 -24.88 -15.87 -3.66
C GLU A 169 -24.54 -16.95 -2.61
N ARG A 170 -23.36 -17.58 -2.72
CA ARG A 170 -22.85 -18.61 -1.81
C ARG A 170 -21.77 -18.06 -0.85
N GLY A 171 -21.56 -16.74 -0.83
CA GLY A 171 -20.58 -16.08 0.02
C GLY A 171 -19.13 -16.36 -0.37
N ARG A 172 -18.87 -16.77 -1.62
CA ARG A 172 -17.53 -17.00 -2.16
C ARG A 172 -17.14 -15.84 -3.07
N CYS A 173 -15.88 -15.41 -2.95
CA CYS A 173 -15.26 -14.41 -3.81
C CYS A 173 -14.50 -15.04 -4.97
#